data_AF-A0A0B1S5R7-F1
#
_entry.id   AF-A0A0B1S5R7-F1
#
_cell.length_a   1.000
_cell.length_b   1.000
_cell.length_c   1.000
_cell.angle_alpha   90.00
_cell.angle_beta   90.00
_cell.angle_gamma   90.00
#
_symmetry.space_group_name_H-M   'P 1'
#
loop_
_entity.id
_entity.type
_entity.pdbx_description
1 polymer ?
#
loop_
_entity_poly.entity_id
_entity_poly.type
_entity_poly.pdbx_seq_one_letter_code
_entity_poly.pdbx_strand_id
1 'polypeptide(L)'
;MITNELFPTAVRNIAVSALSVASRIGTIVAPQLFYLADILPVLPYLVLLVLSFVDLICFQFFLPETKGTNLGDHMPPKTKRILYRKQSILEE
;
A
#
# COMPACT_ATOMS: atom_id res chain seq x y z
N MET A 1 -6.39 -8.46 2.42
CA MET A 1 -7.66 -8.82 1.76
C MET A 1 -8.01 -7.83 0.64
N ILE A 2 -8.00 -6.52 0.91
CA ILE A 2 -8.33 -5.46 -0.06
C ILE A 2 -7.39 -5.41 -1.29
N THR A 3 -6.10 -5.71 -1.11
CA THR A 3 -5.11 -5.80 -2.20
C THR A 3 -5.49 -6.82 -3.29
N ASN A 4 -6.29 -7.82 -2.93
CA ASN A 4 -6.75 -8.87 -3.84
C ASN A 4 -7.84 -8.37 -4.82
N GLU A 5 -8.54 -7.29 -4.45
CA GLU A 5 -9.61 -6.67 -5.22
C GLU A 5 -9.13 -5.43 -5.99
N LEU A 6 -8.01 -4.84 -5.56
CA LEU A 6 -7.47 -3.64 -6.20
C LEU A 6 -6.60 -3.95 -7.42
N PHE A 7 -5.94 -5.11 -7.43
CA PHE A 7 -4.95 -5.45 -8.46
C PHE A 7 -5.38 -6.66 -9.30
N PRO A 8 -5.23 -6.61 -10.63
CA PRO A 8 -5.53 -7.75 -11.50
C PRO A 8 -4.56 -8.91 -11.24
N THR A 9 -5.00 -10.12 -11.54
CA THR A 9 -4.28 -11.39 -11.26
C THR A 9 -2.82 -11.36 -11.73
N ALA A 10 -2.53 -10.72 -12.87
CA ALA A 10 -1.19 -10.62 -13.45
C ALA A 10 -0.15 -9.89 -12.57
N VAL A 11 -0.55 -8.90 -11.77
CA VAL A 11 0.38 -8.08 -10.94
C VAL A 11 0.18 -8.29 -9.45
N ARG A 12 -0.88 -9.01 -9.07
CA ARG A 12 -1.26 -9.24 -7.68
C ARG A 12 -0.16 -9.87 -6.82
N ASN A 13 0.58 -10.85 -7.35
CA ASN A 13 1.65 -11.52 -6.57
C ASN A 13 2.76 -10.55 -6.17
N ILE A 14 3.12 -9.62 -7.07
CA ILE A 14 4.14 -8.58 -6.81
C ILE A 14 3.60 -7.53 -5.83
N ALA A 15 2.34 -7.14 -5.97
CA ALA A 15 1.72 -6.19 -5.04
C ALA A 15 1.68 -6.74 -3.60
N VAL A 16 1.34 -8.02 -3.44
CA VAL A 16 1.31 -8.69 -2.12
C VAL A 16 2.71 -8.85 -1.52
N SER A 17 3.72 -9.15 -2.33
CA SER A 17 5.10 -9.26 -1.83
C SER A 17 5.65 -7.90 -1.40
N ALA A 18 5.38 -6.83 -2.16
CA ALA A 18 5.76 -5.46 -1.78
C ALA A 18 5.08 -5.03 -0.46
N LEU A 19 3.78 -5.30 -0.30
CA LEU A 19 3.06 -5.02 0.95
C LEU A 19 3.66 -5.79 2.13
N SER A 20 4.07 -7.05 1.91
CA SER A 20 4.71 -7.87 2.95
C SER A 20 6.05 -7.29 3.39
N VAL A 21 6.85 -6.74 2.46
CA VAL A 21 8.10 -6.06 2.81
C VAL A 21 7.83 -4.79 3.62
N ALA A 22 6.84 -3.98 3.21
CA ALA A 22 6.45 -2.78 3.96
C ALA A 22 5.99 -3.11 5.39
N SER A 23 5.18 -4.18 5.54
CA SER A 23 4.75 -4.68 6.84
C SER A 23 5.92 -5.07 7.74
N ARG A 24 6.95 -5.74 7.19
CA ARG A 24 8.16 -6.09 7.94
C ARG A 24 8.95 -4.87 8.41
N ILE A 25 9.06 -3.84 7.58
CA ILE A 25 9.70 -2.58 7.99
C ILE A 25 8.95 -1.98 9.18
N GLY A 26 7.61 -1.96 9.14
CA GLY A 26 6.79 -1.51 10.26
C GLY A 26 7.07 -2.28 11.55
N THR A 27 7.16 -3.60 11.49
CA THR A 27 7.48 -4.45 12.65
C THR A 27 8.88 -4.20 13.21
N ILE A 28 9.87 -3.89 12.37
CA ILE A 28 11.22 -3.54 12.82
C ILE A 28 11.23 -2.19 13.55
N VAL A 29 10.44 -1.22 13.06
CA VAL A 29 10.37 0.13 13.64
C VAL A 29 9.50 0.16 14.91
N ALA A 30 8.48 -0.68 15.01
CA ALA A 30 7.54 -0.72 16.14
C ALA A 30 8.19 -0.79 17.55
N PRO A 31 9.14 -1.70 17.85
CA PRO A 31 9.77 -1.76 19.18
C PRO A 31 10.58 -0.50 19.50
N GLN A 32 11.12 0.19 18.49
CA GLN A 32 11.91 1.40 18.70
C GLN A 32 11.08 2.54 19.30
N LEU A 33 9.77 2.56 19.05
CA LEU A 33 8.86 3.54 19.63
C LEU A 33 8.75 3.42 21.16
N PHE A 34 9.01 2.24 21.73
CA PHE A 34 8.94 2.04 23.17
C PHE A 34 10.13 2.62 23.93
N TYR A 35 11.27 2.91 23.29
CA TYR A 35 12.33 3.71 23.91
C TYR A 35 11.84 5.12 24.28
N LEU A 36 10.81 5.62 23.60
CA LEU A 36 10.21 6.91 23.90
C LEU A 36 9.43 6.91 25.22
N ALA A 37 9.10 5.72 25.76
CA ALA A 37 8.47 5.56 27.06
C ALA A 37 9.38 5.96 28.23
N ASP A 38 10.71 5.91 28.03
CA ASP A 38 11.71 6.25 29.05
C ASP A 38 11.68 7.75 29.40
N ILE A 39 11.21 8.60 28.47
CA ILE A 39 11.03 10.04 28.70
C ILE A 39 9.69 10.27 29.42
N LEU A 40 8.61 9.73 28.85
CA LEU A 40 7.26 9.81 29.41
C LEU A 40 6.46 8.56 29.00
N PRO A 41 5.80 7.87 29.95
CA PRO A 41 5.10 6.62 29.66
C PRO A 41 3.91 6.78 28.71
N VAL A 42 3.36 7.99 28.55
CA VAL A 42 2.21 8.31 27.68
C VAL A 42 2.62 8.55 26.22
N LEU A 43 3.88 8.92 25.99
CA LEU A 43 4.38 9.37 24.69
C LEU A 43 4.30 8.32 23.57
N PRO A 44 4.67 7.04 23.76
CA PRO A 44 4.52 6.02 22.70
C PRO A 44 3.07 5.83 22.27
N TYR A 45 2.12 5.89 23.22
CA TYR A 45 0.69 5.75 22.93
C TYR A 45 0.16 6.92 22.12
N LEU A 46 0.61 8.15 22.41
CA LEU A 46 0.24 9.34 21.65
C LEU A 46 0.77 9.24 20.20
N VAL A 47 2.02 8.80 20.02
CA VAL A 47 2.60 8.60 18.69
C VAL A 47 1.83 7.55 17.90
N LEU A 48 1.48 6.41 18.52
CA LEU A 48 0.66 5.37 17.88
C LEU A 48 -0.71 5.92 17.48
N LEU A 49 -1.35 6.71 18.33
CA LEU A 49 -2.63 7.34 18.05
C LEU A 49 -2.54 8.26 16.82
N VAL A 50 -1.53 9.13 16.77
CA VAL A 50 -1.30 10.01 15.61
C VAL A 50 -1.04 9.21 14.34
N LEU A 51 -0.22 8.15 14.41
CA LEU A 51 0.04 7.26 13.27
C LEU A 51 -1.24 6.59 12.77
N SER A 52 -2.11 6.10 13.66
CA SER A 52 -3.40 5.52 13.28
C SER A 52 -4.35 6.54 12.67
N PHE A 53 -4.37 7.79 13.14
CA PHE A 53 -5.16 8.85 12.52
C PHE A 53 -4.66 9.18 11.10
N VAL A 54 -3.34 9.26 10.91
CA VAL A 54 -2.76 9.48 9.58
C VAL A 54 -3.09 8.31 8.65
N ASP A 55 -2.96 7.06 9.11
CA ASP A 55 -3.34 5.88 8.34
C ASP A 55 -4.81 5.91 7.92
N LEU A 56 -5.72 6.23 8.85
CA LEU A 56 -7.15 6.36 8.57
C LEU A 56 -7.44 7.42 7.50
N ILE A 57 -6.83 8.61 7.63
CA ILE A 57 -6.99 9.69 6.65
C ILE A 57 -6.44 9.25 5.29
N CYS A 58 -5.21 8.73 5.24
CA CYS A 58 -4.61 8.24 4.01
C CYS A 58 -5.49 7.16 3.36
N PHE A 59 -5.96 6.19 4.13
CA PHE A 59 -6.83 5.14 3.64
C PHE A 59 -8.12 5.71 3.03
N GLN A 60 -8.77 6.66 3.73
CA GLN A 60 -10.03 7.25 3.28
C GLN A 60 -9.91 8.10 2.01
N PHE A 61 -8.78 8.79 1.82
CA PHE A 61 -8.58 9.68 0.67
C PHE A 61 -7.95 8.97 -0.53
N PHE A 62 -7.03 8.04 -0.30
CA PHE A 62 -6.27 7.38 -1.38
C PHE A 62 -6.95 6.12 -1.90
N LEU A 63 -7.75 5.44 -1.07
CA LEU A 63 -8.39 4.20 -1.48
C LEU A 63 -9.79 4.50 -2.04
N PRO A 64 -10.03 4.29 -3.35
CA PRO A 64 -11.37 4.36 -3.90
C PRO A 64 -12.20 3.18 -3.38
N GLU A 65 -13.51 3.40 -3.20
CA GLU A 65 -14.43 2.33 -2.82
C GLU A 65 -14.48 1.25 -3.91
N THR A 66 -14.03 0.03 -3.59
CA THR A 66 -13.99 -1.11 -4.53
C THR A 66 -15.19 -2.04 -4.42
N LYS A 67 -16.11 -1.79 -3.48
CA LYS A 67 -17.24 -2.66 -3.21
C LYS A 67 -18.28 -2.60 -4.34
N GLY A 68 -18.40 -3.72 -5.08
CA GLY A 68 -19.40 -3.90 -6.13
C GLY A 68 -18.90 -3.70 -7.56
N THR A 69 -17.63 -3.35 -7.77
CA THR A 69 -17.01 -3.35 -9.09
C THR A 69 -16.51 -4.75 -9.45
N ASN A 70 -16.88 -5.24 -10.64
CA ASN A 70 -16.44 -6.53 -11.13
C ASN A 70 -14.92 -6.50 -11.37
N LEU A 71 -14.17 -7.41 -10.75
CA LEU A 71 -12.72 -7.43 -10.83
C LEU A 71 -12.30 -7.68 -12.29
N GLY A 72 -11.63 -6.70 -12.90
CA GLY A 72 -11.08 -6.85 -14.24
C GLY A 72 -9.98 -7.90 -14.23
N ASP A 73 -10.28 -9.13 -14.63
CA ASP A 73 -9.34 -10.25 -14.62
C ASP A 73 -8.18 -10.06 -15.62
N HIS A 74 -8.31 -9.06 -16.51
CA HIS A 74 -7.39 -8.78 -17.59
C HIS A 74 -6.80 -7.36 -17.48
N MET A 75 -5.50 -7.26 -17.74
CA MET A 75 -4.80 -5.98 -17.85
C MET A 75 -5.42 -5.16 -19.01
N PRO A 76 -5.58 -3.83 -18.87
CA PRO A 76 -6.18 -3.00 -19.92
C PRO A 76 -5.46 -3.19 -21.27
N PRO A 77 -6.19 -3.01 -22.40
CA PRO A 77 -5.65 -3.17 -23.75
C PRO A 77 -4.40 -2.30 -23.95
N LYS A 78 -3.45 -2.79 -24.77
CA LYS A 78 -2.12 -2.18 -24.96
C LYS A 78 -2.18 -0.67 -25.26
N THR A 79 -3.20 -0.23 -25.98
CA THR A 79 -3.47 1.17 -26.35
C THR A 79 -3.71 2.12 -25.17
N LYS A 80 -4.12 1.61 -24.00
CA LYS A 80 -4.35 2.40 -22.78
C LYS A 80 -3.26 2.24 -21.72
N ARG A 81 -2.18 1.50 -22.01
CA ARG A 81 -1.09 1.28 -21.05
C ARG A 81 -0.11 2.46 -21.12
N ILE A 82 -0.04 3.21 -20.02
CA ILE A 82 0.87 4.35 -19.84
C ILE A 82 2.33 3.97 -20.11
N LEU A 83 2.72 2.73 -19.77
CA LEU A 83 4.06 2.19 -19.96
C LEU A 83 4.33 1.60 -21.36
N TYR A 84 3.31 1.30 -22.17
CA TYR A 84 3.52 0.69 -23.49
C TYR A 84 4.16 1.65 -24.48
N ARG A 85 3.87 2.96 -24.38
CA ARG A 85 4.47 4.00 -25.23
C ARG A 85 5.99 4.10 -25.10
N LYS A 86 6.57 3.61 -23.99
CA LYS A 86 8.03 3.68 -23.77
C LYS A 86 8.78 2.48 -24.35
N GLN A 87 8.15 1.32 -24.50
CA GLN A 87 8.79 0.12 -25.08
C GLN A 87 8.99 0.25 -26.60
N SER A 88 8.02 0.81 -27.33
CA SER A 88 8.15 1.00 -28.78
C SER A 88 9.22 2.00 -29.21
N ILE A 89 9.73 2.86 -28.31
CA ILE A 89 10.81 3.83 -28.58
C ILE A 89 12.18 3.25 -28.16
N LEU A 90 12.21 2.14 -27.44
CA LEU A 90 13.44 1.43 -27.04
C LEU A 90 13.72 0.21 -27.93
N GLU A 91 12.74 -0.21 -28.74
CA GLU A 91 12.82 -1.30 -29.72
C GLU A 91 12.99 -0.80 -31.17
N GLU A 92 13.11 0.52 -31.38
CA GLU A 92 13.42 1.17 -32.68
C GLU A 92 14.84 1.79 -32.62
#